data_AF-A0A0B5GP84-F1
#
_entry.id   AF-A0A0B5GP84-F1
#
_cell.length_a   1.000
_cell.length_b   1.000
_cell.length_c   1.000
_cell.angle_alpha   90.00
_cell.angle_beta   90.00
_cell.angle_gamma   90.00
#
_symmetry.space_group_name_H-M   'P 1'
#
loop_
_entity.id
_entity.type
_entity.pdbx_description
1 polymer ?
#
loop_
_entity_poly.entity_id
_entity_poly.type
_entity_poly.pdbx_seq_one_letter_code
_entity_poly.pdbx_strand_id
1 'polypeptide(L)'
;MVVLAVLFVPPLVLGEATGRTYALTIAVLIVAISSILPYAVAVGVLTVPFLYTGIGSYASPAVLPTEAEPFALVGALRHVVAGISYVVAATAVGAVGIGLDFAASSGSAPFPAVGFLSFPSLGFPPFLLLGGVVVAGVYVTAQLWRYERTMRGLGRNTVLGTAILGAFLAASPLVALWLFGTYGF
;
A
#
# COMPACT_ATOMS: atom_id res chain seq x y z
N MET A 1 8.95 -0.46 -7.04
CA MET A 1 7.66 0.11 -7.43
C MET A 1 7.55 1.59 -7.05
N VAL A 2 7.63 1.97 -5.77
CA VAL A 2 7.53 3.39 -5.34
C VAL A 2 8.49 4.30 -6.09
N VAL A 3 9.77 3.91 -6.20
CA VAL A 3 10.78 4.67 -6.96
C VAL A 3 10.36 4.89 -8.42
N LEU A 4 9.82 3.85 -9.08
CA LEU A 4 9.35 3.97 -10.46
C LEU A 4 8.13 4.92 -10.54
N ALA A 5 7.21 4.83 -9.58
CA ALA A 5 6.07 5.75 -9.51
C ALA A 5 6.55 7.20 -9.36
N VAL A 6 7.45 7.48 -8.41
CA VAL A 6 7.97 8.84 -8.15
C VAL A 6 8.78 9.39 -9.34
N LEU A 7 9.54 8.54 -10.05
CA LEU A 7 10.38 8.99 -11.16
C LEU A 7 9.61 9.16 -12.47
N PHE A 8 8.70 8.24 -12.80
CA PHE A 8 8.09 8.20 -14.13
C PHE A 8 6.68 8.78 -14.17
N VAL A 9 5.90 8.69 -13.09
CA VAL A 9 4.50 9.13 -13.11
C VAL A 9 4.38 10.67 -13.21
N PRO A 10 5.12 11.48 -12.43
CA PRO A 10 5.02 12.95 -12.54
C PRO A 10 5.37 13.49 -13.93
N PRO A 11 6.50 13.10 -14.58
CA PRO A 11 6.82 13.61 -15.91
C PRO A 11 5.90 13.08 -17.00
N LEU A 12 5.47 11.82 -16.94
CA LEU A 12 4.59 11.21 -17.94
C LEU A 12 3.23 11.91 -18.00
N VAL A 13 2.77 12.40 -16.86
CA VAL A 13 1.45 13.04 -16.72
C VAL A 13 1.55 14.55 -16.90
N LEU A 14 2.58 15.21 -16.35
CA LEU A 14 2.72 16.67 -16.48
C LEU A 14 3.44 17.11 -17.76
N GLY A 15 3.84 16.17 -18.61
CA GLY A 15 4.49 16.44 -19.90
C GLY A 15 5.93 16.93 -19.80
N GLU A 16 6.41 17.30 -18.61
CA GLU A 16 7.75 17.87 -18.42
C GLU A 16 8.44 17.34 -17.16
N ALA A 17 9.70 16.89 -17.32
CA ALA A 17 10.58 16.45 -16.24
C ALA A 17 11.35 17.64 -15.62
N THR A 18 10.64 18.58 -14.99
CA THR A 18 11.26 19.76 -14.38
C THR A 18 11.57 19.57 -12.89
N GLY A 19 12.51 20.35 -12.36
CA GLY A 19 12.80 20.37 -10.91
C GLY A 19 11.60 20.76 -10.05
N ARG A 20 10.71 21.63 -10.57
CA ARG A 20 9.46 22.03 -9.91
C ARG A 20 8.50 20.84 -9.77
N THR A 21 8.36 20.05 -10.83
CA THR A 21 7.52 18.83 -10.84
C THR A 21 7.95 17.87 -9.74
N TYR A 22 9.26 17.56 -9.68
CA TYR A 22 9.77 16.65 -8.65
C TYR A 22 9.73 17.24 -7.24
N ALA A 23 9.95 18.55 -7.08
CA ALA A 23 9.85 19.20 -5.77
C ALA A 23 8.43 19.11 -5.17
N LEU A 24 7.39 19.34 -6.00
CA LEU A 24 5.99 19.19 -5.58
C LEU A 24 5.65 17.73 -5.25
N THR A 25 6.07 16.77 -6.08
CA THR A 25 5.85 15.34 -5.79
C THR A 25 6.53 14.93 -4.49
N ILE A 26 7.76 15.37 -4.25
CA ILE A 26 8.51 15.05 -3.03
C ILE A 26 7.84 15.66 -1.79
N ALA A 27 7.38 16.92 -1.87
CA ALA A 27 6.68 17.56 -0.77
C ALA A 27 5.40 16.80 -0.38
N VAL A 28 4.57 16.45 -1.37
CA VAL A 28 3.34 15.66 -1.15
C VAL A 28 3.68 14.28 -0.58
N LEU A 29 4.75 13.64 -1.07
CA LEU A 29 5.20 12.34 -0.58
C LEU A 29 5.65 12.40 0.88
N ILE A 30 6.42 13.41 1.27
CA ILE A 30 6.88 13.59 2.66
C ILE A 30 5.69 13.75 3.59
N VAL A 31 4.74 14.61 3.23
CA VAL A 31 3.52 14.83 4.04
C VAL A 31 2.73 13.54 4.16
N ALA A 32 2.45 12.87 3.04
CA ALA A 32 1.66 11.63 3.04
C ALA A 32 2.33 10.50 3.85
N ILE A 33 3.65 10.33 3.75
CA ILE A 33 4.39 9.32 4.52
C ILE A 33 4.43 9.67 6.01
N SER A 34 4.62 10.95 6.34
CA SER A 34 4.67 11.40 7.74
C SER A 34 3.32 11.18 8.44
N SER A 35 2.22 11.47 7.74
CA SER A 35 0.86 11.30 8.28
C SER A 35 0.40 9.85 8.38
N ILE A 36 0.88 8.95 7.51
CA ILE A 36 0.45 7.53 7.52
C ILE A 36 1.19 6.69 8.57
N LEU A 37 2.37 7.11 9.02
CA LEU A 37 3.24 6.31 9.90
C LEU A 37 2.53 5.75 11.15
N PRO A 38 1.76 6.52 11.93
CA PRO A 38 1.05 5.99 13.10
C PRO A 38 0.06 4.86 12.73
N TYR A 39 -0.65 5.02 11.61
CA TYR A 39 -1.57 4.00 11.12
C TYR A 39 -0.83 2.77 10.58
N ALA A 40 0.29 2.97 9.88
CA ALA A 40 1.11 1.88 9.36
C ALA A 40 1.64 1.00 10.50
N VAL A 41 2.05 1.61 11.62
CA VAL A 41 2.44 0.90 12.84
C VAL A 41 1.25 0.13 13.42
N ALA A 42 0.08 0.77 13.53
CA ALA A 42 -1.12 0.10 14.03
C ALA A 42 -1.50 -1.12 13.17
N VAL A 43 -1.52 -1.00 11.84
CA VAL A 43 -1.80 -2.13 10.93
C VAL A 43 -0.78 -3.24 11.11
N GLY A 44 0.51 -2.91 11.14
CA GLY A 44 1.58 -3.90 11.32
C GLY A 44 1.47 -4.67 12.64
N VAL A 45 1.10 -4.00 13.73
CA VAL A 45 0.95 -4.61 15.05
C VAL A 45 -0.37 -5.39 15.18
N LEU A 46 -1.48 -4.81 14.73
CA LEU A 46 -2.81 -5.42 14.84
C LEU A 46 -2.98 -6.68 13.99
N THR A 47 -2.08 -6.90 13.02
CA THR A 47 -2.04 -8.10 12.18
C THR A 47 -1.12 -9.20 12.71
N VAL A 48 -0.37 -8.96 13.80
CA VAL A 48 0.44 -10.00 14.47
C VAL A 48 -0.37 -11.24 14.87
N PRO A 49 -1.65 -11.15 15.32
CA PRO A 49 -2.47 -12.34 15.56
C PRO A 49 -2.63 -13.25 14.33
N PHE A 50 -2.62 -12.72 13.09
CA PHE A 50 -2.65 -13.55 11.87
C PHE A 50 -1.37 -14.36 11.69
N LEU A 51 -0.22 -13.80 12.09
CA LEU A 51 1.05 -14.51 12.11
C LEU A 51 1.07 -15.56 13.22
N TYR A 52 0.65 -15.19 14.43
CA TYR A 52 0.64 -16.07 15.60
C TYR A 52 -0.19 -17.33 15.36
N THR A 53 -1.33 -17.19 14.68
CA THR A 53 -2.24 -18.29 14.33
C THR A 53 -1.82 -19.10 13.10
N GLY A 54 -0.70 -18.75 12.45
CA GLY A 54 -0.24 -19.43 11.23
C GLY A 54 -1.12 -19.16 10.00
N ILE A 55 -2.00 -18.14 10.05
CA ILE A 55 -2.95 -17.83 8.97
C ILE A 55 -2.30 -16.99 7.87
N GLY A 56 -1.43 -16.04 8.20
CA GLY A 56 -0.85 -15.16 7.19
C GLY A 56 0.28 -14.29 7.69
N SER A 57 1.12 -13.83 6.77
CA SER A 57 2.23 -12.94 7.10
C SER A 57 2.50 -11.90 6.02
N TYR A 58 2.84 -10.67 6.42
CA TYR A 58 3.31 -9.66 5.48
C TYR A 58 4.73 -9.93 4.97
N ALA A 59 5.61 -10.52 5.79
CA ALA A 59 6.99 -10.75 5.39
C ALA A 59 7.14 -11.92 4.41
N SER A 60 6.76 -13.11 4.84
CA SER A 60 6.86 -14.34 4.07
C SER A 60 6.02 -15.45 4.73
N PRO A 61 5.42 -16.38 3.96
CA PRO A 61 4.67 -17.49 4.50
C PRO A 61 5.59 -18.52 5.18
N ALA A 62 6.90 -18.50 4.86
CA ALA A 62 7.90 -19.34 5.54
C ALA A 62 8.13 -18.95 7.01
N VAL A 63 7.62 -17.79 7.42
CA VAL A 63 7.73 -17.28 8.79
C VAL A 63 6.51 -17.71 9.64
N LEU A 64 5.55 -18.41 9.03
CA LEU A 64 4.39 -18.92 9.75
C LEU A 64 4.82 -20.04 10.71
N PRO A 65 4.35 -20.01 11.97
CA PRO A 65 4.61 -21.08 12.91
C PRO A 65 4.15 -22.44 12.37
N THR A 66 4.92 -23.49 12.68
CA THR A 66 4.58 -24.89 12.40
C THR A 66 4.68 -25.71 13.68
N GLU A 67 4.22 -26.96 13.66
CA GLU A 67 4.37 -27.84 14.83
C GLU A 67 5.84 -28.08 15.22
N ALA A 68 6.76 -27.98 14.26
CA ALA A 68 8.20 -28.15 14.49
C ALA A 68 8.91 -26.83 14.89
N GLU A 69 8.44 -25.69 14.39
CA GLU A 69 9.01 -24.37 14.66
C GLU A 69 7.94 -23.41 15.20
N PRO A 70 7.92 -23.15 16.52
CA PRO A 70 6.92 -22.29 17.13
C PRO A 70 7.16 -20.81 16.79
N PHE A 71 6.20 -19.97 17.17
CA PHE A 71 6.25 -18.52 16.97
C PHE A 71 7.56 -17.90 17.48
N ALA A 72 8.24 -17.16 16.60
CA ALA A 72 9.52 -16.52 16.89
C ALA A 72 9.41 -15.00 16.83
N LEU A 73 10.05 -14.31 17.80
CA LEU A 73 10.09 -12.85 17.87
C LEU A 73 10.65 -12.20 16.60
N VAL A 74 11.69 -12.80 16.01
CA VAL A 74 12.28 -12.33 14.74
C VAL A 74 11.27 -12.38 13.60
N GLY A 75 10.38 -13.39 13.59
CA GLY A 75 9.31 -13.50 12.61
C GLY A 75 8.26 -12.40 12.76
N ALA A 76 7.89 -12.09 14.01
CA ALA A 76 6.98 -10.99 14.34
C ALA A 76 7.54 -9.63 13.91
N LEU A 77 8.81 -9.36 14.22
CA LEU A 77 9.46 -8.11 13.80
C LEU A 77 9.50 -7.97 12.28
N ARG A 78 9.85 -9.03 11.55
CA ARG A 78 9.82 -9.04 10.08
C ARG A 78 8.41 -8.76 9.55
N HIS A 79 7.38 -9.38 10.14
CA HIS A 79 5.99 -9.15 9.76
C HIS A 79 5.57 -7.70 9.95
N VAL A 80 5.82 -7.13 11.12
CA VAL A 80 5.46 -5.75 11.45
C VAL A 80 6.17 -4.78 10.50
N VAL A 81 7.48 -4.93 10.31
CA VAL A 81 8.28 -4.07 9.42
C VAL A 81 7.81 -4.18 7.97
N ALA A 82 7.50 -5.39 7.50
CA ALA A 82 6.93 -5.60 6.17
C ALA A 82 5.55 -4.94 6.04
N GLY A 83 4.66 -5.10 7.02
CA GLY A 83 3.35 -4.47 7.05
C GLY A 83 3.43 -2.94 6.98
N ILE A 84 4.28 -2.33 7.81
CA ILE A 84 4.56 -0.88 7.79
C ILE A 84 5.03 -0.47 6.39
N SER A 85 5.99 -1.21 5.83
CA SER A 85 6.57 -0.90 4.52
C SER A 85 5.54 -0.96 3.39
N TYR A 86 4.61 -1.93 3.41
CA TYR A 86 3.55 -2.01 2.41
C TYR A 86 2.53 -0.88 2.56
N VAL A 87 2.13 -0.52 3.78
CA VAL A 87 1.21 0.59 4.01
C VAL A 87 1.84 1.91 3.56
N VAL A 88 3.12 2.14 3.88
CA VAL A 88 3.86 3.31 3.40
C VAL A 88 3.98 3.32 1.88
N ALA A 89 4.26 2.17 1.26
CA ALA A 89 4.33 2.05 -0.20
C ALA A 89 2.98 2.32 -0.87
N ALA A 90 1.87 1.80 -0.32
CA ALA A 90 0.52 2.01 -0.82
C ALA A 90 0.17 3.50 -0.81
N THR A 91 0.43 4.16 0.31
CA THR A 91 0.21 5.60 0.46
C THR A 91 1.12 6.41 -0.45
N ALA A 92 2.40 6.06 -0.57
CA ALA A 92 3.35 6.73 -1.45
C ALA A 92 2.88 6.70 -2.92
N VAL A 93 2.46 5.53 -3.41
CA VAL A 93 1.94 5.37 -4.77
C VAL A 93 0.67 6.18 -4.97
N GLY A 94 -0.24 6.17 -3.99
CA GLY A 94 -1.48 6.96 -4.08
C GLY A 94 -1.26 8.47 -3.99
N ALA A 95 -0.31 8.92 -3.17
CA ALA A 95 0.05 10.33 -3.00
C ALA A 95 0.67 10.93 -4.27
N VAL A 96 1.43 10.15 -5.03
CA VAL A 96 1.89 10.55 -6.36
C VAL A 96 0.69 10.88 -7.26
N GLY A 97 -0.37 10.05 -7.24
CA GLY A 97 -1.60 10.32 -7.99
C GLY A 97 -2.38 11.56 -7.51
N ILE A 98 -2.40 11.85 -6.20
CA ILE A 98 -2.98 13.10 -5.66
C ILE A 98 -2.18 14.32 -6.16
N GLY A 99 -0.85 14.26 -6.12
CA GLY A 99 0.00 15.36 -6.59
C GLY A 99 -0.24 15.71 -8.06
N LEU A 100 -0.59 14.72 -8.88
CA LEU A 100 -1.00 14.93 -10.27
C LEU A 100 -2.32 15.70 -10.38
N ASP A 101 -3.32 15.34 -9.58
CA ASP A 101 -4.64 15.98 -9.60
C ASP A 101 -4.55 17.48 -9.27
N PHE A 102 -3.73 17.83 -8.26
CA PHE A 102 -3.43 19.24 -7.92
C PHE A 102 -2.65 19.99 -9.00
N ALA A 103 -1.67 19.34 -9.63
CA ALA A 103 -0.87 19.97 -10.67
C ALA A 103 -1.66 20.16 -11.98
N ALA A 104 -2.61 19.28 -12.28
CA ALA A 104 -3.48 19.39 -13.44
C ALA A 104 -4.64 20.39 -13.25
N SER A 105 -5.16 20.54 -12.04
CA SER A 105 -6.22 21.51 -11.74
C SER A 105 -5.72 22.95 -11.61
N SER A 106 -4.40 23.14 -11.45
CA SER A 106 -3.73 24.45 -11.47
C SER A 106 -3.25 24.89 -12.87
N GLY A 107 -3.34 24.00 -13.87
CA GLY A 107 -3.10 24.28 -15.29
C GLY A 107 -4.38 24.08 -16.10
N SER A 108 -4.55 24.84 -17.18
CA SER A 108 -5.76 24.85 -18.01
C SER A 108 -5.93 23.57 -18.86
N ALA A 109 -6.19 22.44 -18.23
CA ALA A 109 -6.90 21.27 -18.76
C ALA A 109 -7.02 20.24 -17.63
N PRO A 110 -8.17 20.11 -16.94
CA PRO A 110 -8.37 18.99 -16.04
C PRO A 110 -8.10 17.70 -16.83
N PHE A 111 -7.35 16.77 -16.25
CA PHE A 111 -7.19 15.45 -16.87
C PHE A 111 -8.59 14.92 -17.21
N PRO A 112 -8.90 14.61 -18.48
CA PRO A 112 -10.04 13.75 -18.73
C PRO A 112 -9.66 12.47 -18.02
N ALA A 113 -10.35 12.17 -16.91
CA ALA A 113 -10.14 10.98 -16.11
C ALA A 113 -9.88 9.81 -17.07
N VAL A 114 -8.62 9.37 -17.15
CA VAL A 114 -8.18 8.47 -18.21
C VAL A 114 -8.81 7.12 -17.91
N GLY A 115 -10.04 6.88 -18.37
CA GLY A 115 -10.70 5.57 -18.47
C GLY A 115 -10.72 4.68 -17.23
N PHE A 116 -10.33 5.15 -16.05
CA PHE A 116 -10.50 4.39 -14.81
C PHE A 116 -11.93 4.60 -14.38
N LEU A 117 -12.70 3.51 -14.48
CA LEU A 117 -14.05 3.29 -13.95
C LEU A 117 -14.52 4.45 -13.09
N SER A 118 -15.59 5.13 -13.49
CA SER A 118 -16.27 6.12 -12.65
C SER A 118 -16.59 5.49 -11.30
N PHE A 119 -15.66 5.60 -10.35
CA PHE A 119 -15.85 5.09 -9.01
C PHE A 119 -16.91 5.98 -8.39
N PRO A 120 -17.92 5.41 -7.71
CA PRO A 120 -18.93 6.20 -7.02
C PRO A 120 -18.19 7.22 -6.16
N SER A 121 -18.63 8.48 -6.17
CA SER A 121 -18.07 9.56 -5.37
C SER A 121 -18.20 9.23 -3.88
N LEU A 122 -17.31 8.38 -3.38
CA LEU A 122 -17.28 7.88 -2.01
C LEU A 122 -16.69 8.92 -1.04
N GLY A 123 -16.40 10.14 -1.51
CA GLY A 123 -15.79 11.21 -0.70
C GLY A 123 -14.30 11.00 -0.41
N PHE A 124 -13.64 10.02 -1.06
CA PHE A 124 -12.22 9.72 -0.87
C PHE A 124 -11.40 9.96 -2.16
N PRO A 125 -10.11 10.34 -2.06
CA PRO A 125 -9.25 10.51 -3.23
C PRO A 125 -9.06 9.18 -3.98
N PRO A 126 -9.47 9.07 -5.26
CA PRO A 126 -9.48 7.80 -5.99
C PRO A 126 -8.08 7.19 -6.15
N PHE A 127 -7.05 8.04 -6.22
CA PHE A 127 -5.66 7.63 -6.35
C PHE A 127 -5.10 6.94 -5.11
N LEU A 128 -5.58 7.26 -3.91
CA LEU A 128 -5.17 6.57 -2.68
C LEU A 128 -5.65 5.12 -2.66
N LEU A 129 -6.90 4.89 -3.09
CA LEU A 129 -7.46 3.56 -3.23
C LEU A 129 -6.71 2.77 -4.31
N LEU A 130 -6.42 3.40 -5.45
CA LEU A 130 -5.63 2.77 -6.52
C LEU A 130 -4.23 2.37 -6.03
N GLY A 131 -3.54 3.27 -5.31
CA GLY A 131 -2.23 2.98 -4.71
C GLY A 131 -2.25 1.78 -3.76
N GLY A 132 -3.27 1.71 -2.90
CA GLY A 132 -3.53 0.55 -2.03
C GLY A 132 -3.76 -0.73 -2.81
N VAL A 133 -4.64 -0.71 -3.81
CA VAL A 133 -4.97 -1.89 -4.63
C VAL A 133 -3.76 -2.39 -5.39
N VAL A 134 -2.93 -1.51 -5.98
CA VAL A 134 -1.75 -1.95 -6.72
C VAL A 134 -0.72 -2.60 -5.79
N VAL A 135 -0.48 -2.02 -4.62
CA VAL A 135 0.47 -2.62 -3.64
C VAL A 135 -0.07 -3.93 -3.09
N ALA A 136 -1.38 -4.02 -2.81
CA ALA A 136 -2.04 -5.26 -2.40
C ALA A 136 -1.92 -6.35 -3.47
N GLY A 137 -2.15 -6.01 -4.74
CA GLY A 137 -1.99 -6.92 -5.87
C GLY A 137 -0.56 -7.45 -5.97
N VAL A 138 0.44 -6.56 -5.93
CA VAL A 138 1.86 -6.96 -5.93
C VAL A 138 2.19 -7.86 -4.74
N TYR A 139 1.71 -7.54 -3.55
CA TYR A 139 1.88 -8.37 -2.36
C TYR A 139 1.29 -9.78 -2.57
N VAL A 140 0.00 -9.87 -2.94
CA VAL A 140 -0.69 -11.16 -3.12
C VAL A 140 0.00 -11.97 -4.21
N THR A 141 0.28 -11.38 -5.37
CA THR A 141 0.95 -12.08 -6.47
C THR A 141 2.35 -12.53 -6.08
N ALA A 142 3.16 -11.69 -5.43
CA ALA A 142 4.50 -12.08 -5.00
C ALA A 142 4.47 -13.18 -3.94
N GLN A 143 3.52 -13.15 -3.00
CA GLN A 143 3.36 -14.18 -1.98
C GLN A 143 2.89 -15.52 -2.57
N LEU A 144 2.02 -15.49 -3.58
CA LEU A 144 1.52 -16.71 -4.23
C LEU A 144 2.51 -17.27 -5.26
N TRP A 145 3.27 -16.40 -5.95
CA TRP A 145 4.23 -16.78 -6.97
C TRP A 145 5.56 -17.28 -6.38
N ARG A 146 6.18 -16.48 -5.52
CA ARG A 146 7.57 -16.70 -5.07
C ARG A 146 7.74 -17.93 -4.18
N TYR A 147 6.65 -18.48 -3.66
CA TYR A 147 6.68 -19.57 -2.70
C TYR A 147 6.21 -20.92 -3.23
N GLU A 148 5.91 -21.05 -4.54
CA GLU A 148 5.90 -22.22 -5.45
C GLU A 148 5.76 -23.66 -4.94
N ARG A 149 5.33 -23.89 -3.69
CA ARG A 149 4.49 -25.01 -3.32
C ARG A 149 3.20 -24.71 -4.05
N THR A 150 2.86 -25.56 -5.02
CA THR A 150 1.59 -25.55 -5.77
C THR A 150 0.47 -25.02 -4.87
N MET A 151 -0.54 -24.29 -5.35
CA MET A 151 -1.69 -23.87 -4.51
C MET A 151 -2.33 -25.03 -3.68
N ARG A 152 -2.01 -26.29 -4.02
CA ARG A 152 -2.30 -27.53 -3.26
C ARG A 152 -1.44 -27.77 -2.00
N GLY A 153 -0.24 -27.20 -1.88
CA GLY A 153 0.70 -27.36 -0.77
C GLY A 153 0.77 -26.18 0.20
N LEU A 154 0.31 -24.98 -0.21
CA LEU A 154 -0.08 -23.93 0.74
C LEU A 154 -1.48 -24.26 1.26
N GLY A 155 -1.64 -24.37 2.58
CA GLY A 155 -2.96 -24.61 3.17
C GLY A 155 -3.96 -23.53 2.73
N ARG A 156 -5.22 -23.91 2.48
CA ARG A 156 -6.31 -22.99 2.08
C ARG A 156 -6.42 -21.78 3.02
N ASN A 157 -6.11 -21.97 4.30
CA ASN A 157 -6.08 -20.90 5.31
C ASN A 157 -5.01 -19.85 5.02
N THR A 158 -3.84 -20.24 4.52
CA THR A 158 -2.75 -19.32 4.16
C THR A 158 -3.08 -18.47 2.94
N VAL A 159 -3.75 -19.07 1.95
CA VAL A 159 -4.22 -18.34 0.76
C VAL A 159 -5.27 -17.31 1.17
N LEU A 160 -6.25 -17.70 1.98
CA LEU A 160 -7.27 -16.79 2.49
C LEU A 160 -6.65 -15.69 3.37
N GLY A 161 -5.73 -16.03 4.26
CA GLY A 161 -5.02 -15.07 5.10
C GLY A 161 -4.24 -14.05 4.28
N THR A 162 -3.55 -14.49 3.22
CA THR A 162 -2.84 -13.59 2.29
C THR A 162 -3.81 -12.66 1.56
N ALA A 163 -4.96 -13.17 1.10
CA ALA A 163 -5.99 -12.33 0.47
C ALA A 163 -6.58 -11.30 1.44
N ILE A 164 -6.86 -11.70 2.68
CA ILE A 164 -7.38 -10.81 3.74
C ILE A 164 -6.37 -9.72 4.08
N LEU A 165 -5.09 -10.08 4.26
CA LEU A 165 -4.01 -9.12 4.49
C LEU A 165 -3.85 -8.16 3.29
N GLY A 166 -3.97 -8.68 2.05
CA GLY A 166 -4.02 -7.84 0.85
C GLY A 166 -5.19 -6.87 0.85
N ALA A 167 -6.40 -7.31 1.25
CA ALA A 167 -7.56 -6.44 1.36
C ALA A 167 -7.36 -5.33 2.41
N PHE A 168 -6.74 -5.65 3.55
CA PHE A 168 -6.37 -4.64 4.55
C PHE A 168 -5.36 -3.62 3.98
N LEU A 169 -4.38 -4.05 3.20
CA LEU A 169 -3.45 -3.14 2.50
C LEU A 169 -4.17 -2.26 1.47
N ALA A 170 -5.14 -2.80 0.75
CA ALA A 170 -5.90 -2.02 -0.22
C ALA A 170 -6.73 -0.91 0.45
N ALA A 171 -7.32 -1.21 1.61
CA ALA A 171 -8.11 -0.25 2.39
C ALA A 171 -7.27 0.69 3.26
N SER A 172 -5.99 0.36 3.51
CA SER A 172 -5.15 1.06 4.48
C SER A 172 -5.06 2.57 4.28
N PRO A 173 -4.89 3.10 3.04
CA PRO A 173 -4.75 4.54 2.85
C PRO A 173 -6.06 5.31 3.12
N LEU A 174 -7.22 4.67 2.92
CA LEU A 174 -8.54 5.28 3.16
C LEU A 174 -8.81 5.42 4.66
N VAL A 175 -8.58 4.35 5.41
CA VAL A 175 -8.81 4.32 6.86
C VAL A 175 -7.88 5.32 7.56
N ALA A 176 -6.64 5.45 7.09
CA ALA A 176 -5.72 6.44 7.59
C ALA A 176 -6.18 7.88 7.33
N LEU A 177 -6.65 8.18 6.11
CA LEU A 177 -7.20 9.49 5.79
C LEU A 177 -8.42 9.80 6.66
N TRP A 178 -9.27 8.81 6.90
CA TRP A 178 -10.46 8.98 7.73
C TRP A 178 -10.13 9.23 9.21
N LEU A 179 -9.17 8.49 9.77
CA LEU A 179 -8.77 8.60 11.19
C LEU A 179 -7.87 9.79 11.47
N PHE A 180 -6.97 10.15 10.55
CA PHE A 180 -5.90 11.12 10.80
C PHE A 180 -5.96 12.34 9.89
N GLY A 181 -6.71 12.31 8.78
CA GLY A 181 -6.89 13.44 7.87
C GLY A 181 -7.90 14.47 8.38
N THR A 182 -8.80 14.10 9.29
CA THR A 182 -9.76 15.00 9.94
C THR A 182 -9.13 15.90 11.01
N TYR A 183 -7.95 15.53 11.54
CA TYR A 183 -7.21 16.30 12.55
C TYR A 183 -6.08 17.11 11.90
N GLY A 184 -6.43 17.94 10.91
CA GLY A 184 -5.51 18.66 10.02
C GLY A 184 -4.22 19.17 10.66
N PHE A 185 -3.11 18.93 9.94
CA PHE A 185 -1.90 19.75 10.00
C PHE A 185 -1.96 20.78 8.88
#